data_AF-A0A0K8R647-F1
#
_entry.id   AF-A0A0K8R647-F1
#
_cell.length_a   1.000
_cell.length_b   1.000
_cell.length_c   1.000
_cell.angle_alpha   90.00
_cell.angle_beta   90.00
_cell.angle_gamma   90.00
#
_symmetry.space_group_name_H-M   'P 1'
#
loop_
_entity.id
_entity.type
_entity.pdbx_description
1 polymer ?
#
loop_
_entity_poly.entity_id
_entity_poly.type
_entity_poly.pdbx_seq_one_letter_code
_entity_poly.pdbx_strand_id
1 'polypeptide(L)'
;MYLQSLLVIFCLLICTYSQGTAEPTQLPEDDPQNFQYQNATKVVNLSGRHWVKKRTYNVTTEKGLPTCEYAKIYGKTTGRVDYNY
;
A
#
# COMPACT_ATOMS: atom_id res chain seq x y z
N MET A 1 4.17 -32.73 -47.23
CA MET A 1 2.96 -32.91 -46.40
C MET A 1 3.28 -33.09 -44.92
N TYR A 2 4.23 -33.97 -44.55
CA TYR A 2 4.57 -34.21 -43.15
C TYR A 2 5.20 -32.99 -42.44
N LEU A 3 6.11 -32.27 -43.13
CA LEU A 3 6.83 -31.12 -42.56
C LEU A 3 5.89 -29.93 -42.24
N GLN A 4 4.92 -29.64 -43.12
CA GLN A 4 3.92 -28.60 -42.87
C GLN A 4 3.01 -28.96 -41.69
N SER A 5 2.60 -30.22 -41.57
CA SER A 5 1.81 -30.70 -40.42
C SER A 5 2.57 -30.53 -39.10
N LEU A 6 3.86 -30.88 -39.10
CA LEU A 6 4.73 -30.77 -37.92
C LEU A 6 4.92 -29.31 -37.48
N LEU A 7 5.03 -28.40 -38.44
CA LEU A 7 5.14 -26.97 -38.20
C LEU A 7 3.85 -26.38 -37.62
N VAL A 8 2.68 -26.82 -38.12
CA VAL A 8 1.36 -26.42 -37.58
C VAL A 8 1.19 -26.93 -36.14
N ILE A 9 1.55 -28.18 -35.86
CA ILE A 9 1.48 -28.76 -34.51
C ILE A 9 2.39 -27.99 -33.54
N PHE A 10 3.62 -27.68 -33.97
CA PHE A 10 4.56 -26.88 -33.18
C PHE A 10 4.03 -25.48 -32.89
N CYS A 11 3.47 -24.80 -33.90
CA CYS A 11 2.85 -23.49 -33.76
C CYS A 11 1.65 -23.51 -32.80
N LEU A 12 0.82 -24.56 -32.82
CA LEU A 12 -0.29 -24.70 -31.89
C LEU A 12 0.20 -24.90 -30.45
N LEU A 13 1.23 -25.73 -30.25
CA LEU A 13 1.82 -25.99 -28.93
C LEU A 13 2.39 -24.72 -28.28
N ILE A 14 3.15 -23.91 -29.02
CA ILE A 14 3.71 -22.65 -28.49
C ILE A 14 2.63 -21.58 -28.25
N CYS A 15 1.56 -21.55 -29.05
CA CYS A 15 0.45 -20.62 -28.87
C CYS A 15 -0.48 -21.00 -27.71
N THR A 16 -0.55 -22.28 -27.33
CA THR A 16 -1.27 -22.76 -26.14
C THR A 16 -0.46 -22.65 -24.85
N TYR A 17 0.83 -22.33 -24.94
CA TYR A 17 1.66 -22.12 -23.77
C TYR A 17 1.24 -20.81 -23.09
N SER A 18 0.26 -20.94 -22.20
CA SER A 18 -0.13 -19.88 -21.28
C SER A 18 1.12 -19.46 -20.52
N GLN A 19 1.65 -18.27 -20.83
CA GLN A 19 2.69 -17.66 -20.01
C GLN A 19 2.07 -17.52 -18.62
N GLY A 20 2.52 -18.34 -17.67
CA GLY A 20 2.05 -18.28 -16.30
C GLY A 20 2.18 -16.84 -15.84
N THR A 21 1.05 -16.18 -15.63
CA THR A 21 1.03 -14.83 -15.07
C THR A 21 1.79 -14.90 -13.76
N ALA A 22 2.75 -13.99 -13.55
CA ALA A 22 3.42 -13.91 -12.26
C ALA A 22 2.35 -13.86 -11.16
N GLU A 23 2.44 -14.76 -10.17
CA GLU A 23 1.52 -14.75 -9.04
C GLU A 23 1.50 -13.32 -8.46
N PRO A 24 0.32 -12.71 -8.31
CA PRO A 24 0.23 -11.37 -7.77
C PRO A 24 0.90 -11.38 -6.39
N THR A 25 1.90 -10.50 -6.22
CA THR A 25 2.51 -10.33 -4.91
C THR A 25 1.44 -9.79 -3.97
N GLN A 26 1.10 -10.54 -2.94
CA GLN A 26 0.13 -10.11 -1.94
C GLN A 26 0.61 -8.81 -1.31
N LEU A 27 -0.23 -7.78 -1.38
CA LEU A 27 0.11 -6.49 -0.81
C LEU A 27 -0.03 -6.56 0.73
N PRO A 28 0.78 -5.81 1.49
CA PRO A 28 0.73 -5.83 2.95
C PRO A 28 -0.66 -5.50 3.54
N GLU A 29 -1.46 -4.71 2.84
CA GLU A 29 -2.85 -4.38 3.16
C GLU A 29 -3.83 -5.53 2.97
N ASP A 30 -3.50 -6.51 2.13
CA ASP A 30 -4.33 -7.67 1.80
C ASP A 30 -3.97 -8.90 2.64
N ASP A 31 -2.93 -8.82 3.48
CA ASP A 31 -2.53 -9.90 4.39
C ASP A 31 -3.41 -9.91 5.65
N PRO A 32 -4.24 -10.97 5.86
CA PRO A 32 -5.10 -11.08 7.03
C PRO A 32 -4.34 -11.04 8.36
N GLN A 33 -3.06 -11.43 8.38
CA GLN A 33 -2.22 -11.35 9.58
C GLN A 33 -1.98 -9.90 10.02
N ASN A 34 -2.01 -8.95 9.07
CA ASN A 34 -1.78 -7.53 9.33
C ASN A 34 -3.04 -6.76 9.76
N PHE A 35 -4.25 -7.29 9.53
CA PHE A 35 -5.51 -6.58 9.79
C PHE A 35 -5.65 -6.09 11.23
N GLN A 36 -5.15 -6.86 12.19
CA GLN A 36 -5.16 -6.51 13.61
C GLN A 36 -4.34 -5.24 13.93
N TYR A 37 -3.32 -4.95 13.12
CA TYR A 37 -2.38 -3.83 13.27
C TYR A 37 -2.73 -2.62 12.40
N GLN A 38 -3.53 -2.80 11.35
CA GLN A 38 -3.86 -1.75 10.37
C GLN A 38 -5.21 -1.04 10.63
N ASN A 39 -5.73 -1.12 11.86
CA ASN A 39 -6.98 -0.44 12.23
C ASN A 39 -6.73 1.05 12.55
N ALA A 40 -6.99 1.92 11.58
CA ALA A 40 -6.80 3.36 11.70
C ALA A 40 -7.63 4.01 12.83
N THR A 41 -8.80 3.47 13.17
CA THR A 41 -9.62 4.00 14.27
C THR A 41 -8.92 3.88 15.63
N LYS A 42 -8.02 2.90 15.80
CA LYS A 42 -7.24 2.75 17.04
C LYS A 42 -6.18 3.83 17.23
N VAL A 43 -5.82 4.56 16.17
CA VAL A 43 -4.81 5.64 16.23
C VAL A 43 -5.22 6.74 17.21
N VAL A 44 -6.52 6.97 17.42
CA VAL A 44 -7.03 7.94 18.40
C VAL A 44 -6.62 7.63 19.84
N ASN A 45 -6.28 6.37 20.15
CA ASN A 45 -5.80 5.98 21.48
C ASN A 45 -4.33 6.36 21.70
N LEU A 46 -3.59 6.66 20.64
CA LEU A 46 -2.21 7.12 20.69
C LEU A 46 -2.17 8.63 20.82
N SER A 47 -2.74 9.20 21.88
CA SER A 47 -2.70 10.65 22.11
C SER A 47 -1.25 11.17 22.20
N GLY A 48 -1.01 12.42 21.76
CA GLY A 48 0.32 13.04 21.78
C GLY A 48 0.80 13.55 20.42
N ARG A 49 2.07 13.96 20.34
CA ARG A 49 2.71 14.36 19.08
C ARG A 49 3.50 13.19 18.49
N HIS A 50 3.22 12.88 17.23
CA HIS A 50 3.84 11.80 16.47
C HIS A 50 4.66 12.39 15.35
N TRP A 51 5.97 12.19 15.41
CA TRP A 51 6.93 12.81 14.49
C TRP A 51 7.24 11.89 13.31
N VAL A 52 7.35 12.47 12.13
CA VAL A 52 7.86 11.76 10.97
C VAL A 52 9.38 11.69 11.05
N LYS A 53 9.92 10.49 11.23
CA LYS A 53 11.38 10.27 11.35
C LYS A 53 12.05 9.90 10.03
N LYS A 54 11.35 9.16 9.16
CA LYS A 54 11.91 8.65 7.90
C LYS A 54 10.82 8.51 6.85
N ARG A 55 11.20 8.72 5.59
CA ARG A 55 10.41 8.44 4.38
C ARG A 55 11.27 7.72 3.35
N THR A 56 10.61 7.11 2.38
CA THR A 56 11.22 6.49 1.21
C THR A 56 11.09 7.36 -0.05
N TYR A 57 10.45 8.53 0.06
CA TYR A 57 10.20 9.46 -1.05
C TYR A 57 10.46 10.90 -0.62
N ASN A 58 10.77 11.75 -1.60
CA ASN A 58 10.97 13.18 -1.40
C ASN A 58 9.61 13.90 -1.34
N VAL A 59 9.48 14.85 -0.41
CA VAL A 59 8.30 15.70 -0.26
C VAL A 59 8.71 17.15 -0.47
N THR A 60 7.93 17.87 -1.26
CA THR A 60 8.10 19.30 -1.48
C THR A 60 6.78 19.99 -1.18
N THR A 61 6.82 21.05 -0.39
CA THR A 61 5.65 21.89 -0.10
C THR A 61 5.84 23.25 -0.74
N GLU A 62 4.80 24.08 -0.79
CA GLU A 62 4.91 25.49 -1.23
C GLU A 62 5.93 26.29 -0.41
N LYS A 63 6.21 25.85 0.83
CA LYS A 63 7.18 26.46 1.74
C LYS A 63 8.58 25.81 1.66
N GLY A 64 8.80 24.91 0.71
CA GLY A 64 10.05 24.18 0.52
C GLY A 64 10.05 22.80 1.18
N LEU A 65 11.26 22.31 1.51
CA LEU A 65 11.45 21.01 2.15
C LEU A 65 10.88 21.04 3.57
N PRO A 66 9.99 20.11 3.92
CA PRO A 66 9.40 20.13 5.24
C PRO A 66 10.40 19.62 6.29
N THR A 67 10.48 20.32 7.42
CA THR A 67 11.33 19.99 8.56
C THR A 67 10.48 19.76 9.80
N CYS A 68 10.85 18.80 10.65
CA CYS A 68 10.20 18.56 11.95
C CYS A 68 8.69 18.33 11.84
N GLU A 69 8.26 17.52 10.87
CA GLU A 69 6.83 17.24 10.68
C GLU A 69 6.28 16.33 11.77
N TYR A 70 5.08 16.67 12.25
CA TYR A 70 4.36 15.86 13.21
C TYR A 70 2.85 15.95 13.01
N ALA A 71 2.15 14.94 13.51
CA ALA A 71 0.71 14.96 13.74
C ALA A 71 0.44 15.00 15.24
N LYS A 72 -0.46 15.89 15.69
CA LYS A 72 -0.92 15.90 17.08
C LYS A 72 -2.26 15.19 17.16
N ILE A 73 -2.30 14.09 17.91
CA ILE A 73 -3.51 13.33 18.19
C ILE A 73 -4.04 13.78 19.54
N TYR A 74 -5.25 14.33 19.54
CA TYR A 74 -5.87 14.89 20.74
C TYR A 74 -6.52 13.83 21.66
N GLY A 75 -6.58 12.57 21.22
CA GLY A 75 -7.21 11.49 21.97
C GLY A 75 -8.68 11.28 21.58
N LYS A 76 -9.30 10.25 22.19
CA LYS A 76 -10.73 9.98 22.01
C LYS A 76 -11.56 11.07 22.71
N THR A 77 -12.33 11.84 21.94
CA THR A 77 -13.23 12.85 22.50
C THR A 77 -14.50 12.19 23.03
N THR A 78 -14.65 12.11 24.35
CA THR A 78 -15.94 11.86 25.00
C THR A 78 -16.69 13.19 25.14
N GLY A 79 -17.47 13.55 24.12
CA GLY A 79 -18.55 14.54 24.20
C GLY A 79 -18.30 15.85 24.95
N ARG A 80 -17.51 16.75 24.36
CA ARG A 80 -17.82 18.19 24.19
C ARG A 80 -16.72 18.76 23.29
N VAL A 81 -17.10 19.20 22.08
CA VAL A 81 -16.18 19.88 21.18
C VAL A 81 -16.13 21.34 21.62
N ASP A 82 -15.22 21.64 22.54
CA ASP A 82 -14.87 23.03 22.82
C ASP A 82 -13.88 23.47 21.73
N TYR A 83 -14.40 24.15 20.71
CA TYR A 83 -13.59 24.83 19.71
C TYR A 83 -12.84 25.98 20.39
N ASN A 84 -11.58 25.74 20.77
CA ASN A 84 -10.66 26.83 21.07
C ASN A 84 -9.59 26.82 19.98
N TYR A 85 -9.78 27.73 19.01
CA TYR A 85 -8.80 28.10 17.99
C TYR A 85 -7.70 28.95 18.61
#